data_AF-A0A9Q6ZA43-F1
#
_entry.id   AF-A0A9Q6ZA43-F1
#
_cell.length_a   1.000
_cell.length_b   1.000
_cell.length_c   1.000
_cell.angle_alpha   90.00
_cell.angle_beta   90.00
_cell.angle_gamma   90.00
#
_symmetry.space_group_name_H-M   'P 1'
#
loop_
_entity.id
_entity.type
_entity.pdbx_description
1 polymer ?
#
loop_
_entity_poly.entity_id
_entity_poly.type
_entity_poly.pdbx_seq_one_letter_code
_entity_poly.pdbx_strand_id
1 'polypeptide(L)' 'MSRYVATVIRTFTNEQVYLEKGMRVEFVSFSPPWMDNGKVVQQAFMRVYGIDFSKGGGCSPAFIEVVEIK' A
#
# COMPACT_ATOMS: atom_id res chain seq x y z
N MET A 1 -6.40 17.63 -2.97
CA MET A 1 -5.23 16.77 -2.72
C MET A 1 -5.47 16.13 -1.37
N SER A 2 -5.84 14.85 -1.40
CA SER A 2 -6.27 14.13 -0.19
C SER A 2 -5.12 13.32 0.37
N ARG A 3 -5.08 13.23 1.70
CA ARG A 3 -4.12 12.40 2.42
C ARG A 3 -4.75 11.05 2.70
N TYR A 4 -3.98 10.00 2.56
CA TYR A 4 -4.41 8.63 2.77
C TYR A 4 -3.42 7.89 3.66
N VAL A 5 -3.94 6.96 4.44
CA VAL A 5 -3.17 5.96 5.18
C VAL A 5 -3.45 4.62 4.52
N ALA A 6 -2.40 3.94 4.04
CA ALA A 6 -2.48 2.54 3.69
C ALA A 6 -1.94 1.69 4.84
N THR A 7 -2.72 0.72 5.30
CA THR A 7 -2.38 -0.18 6.41
C THR A 7 -2.42 -1.62 5.93
N VAL A 8 -1.39 -2.39 6.22
CA VAL A 8 -1.37 -3.84 5.99
C VAL A 8 -2.22 -4.52 7.05
N ILE A 9 -3.36 -5.07 6.65
CA ILE A 9 -4.33 -5.73 7.55
C ILE A 9 -4.04 -7.22 7.74
N ARG A 10 -3.29 -7.84 6.81
CA ARG A 10 -2.90 -9.25 6.85
C ARG A 10 -1.45 -9.40 6.40
N THR A 11 -0.68 -10.20 7.13
CA THR A 11 0.68 -10.54 6.74
C THR A 11 0.64 -11.26 5.40
N PHE A 12 1.38 -10.75 4.43
CA PHE A 12 1.54 -11.34 3.12
C PHE A 12 3.01 -11.64 2.92
N THR A 13 3.32 -12.91 2.71
CA THR A 13 4.67 -13.35 2.41
C THR A 13 4.64 -14.10 1.09
N ASN A 14 5.53 -13.71 0.19
CA ASN A 14 5.86 -14.42 -1.03
C ASN A 14 7.39 -14.40 -1.17
N GLU A 15 7.96 -15.21 -2.06
CA GLU A 15 9.41 -15.37 -2.26
C GLU A 15 10.18 -14.04 -2.43
N GLN A 16 9.49 -12.98 -2.88
CA GLN A 16 10.07 -11.66 -3.15
C GLN A 16 9.55 -10.54 -2.24
N VAL A 17 8.48 -10.78 -1.48
CA VAL A 17 7.74 -9.72 -0.79
C VAL A 17 7.37 -10.17 0.61
N TYR A 18 7.75 -9.39 1.60
CA TYR A 18 7.29 -9.54 2.97
C TYR A 18 6.56 -8.28 3.42
N LEU A 19 5.25 -8.38 3.60
CA LEU A 19 4.39 -7.36 4.19
C LEU A 19 3.91 -7.86 5.53
N GLU A 20 4.29 -7.15 6.60
CA GLU A 20 3.87 -7.49 7.96
C GLU A 20 2.56 -6.77 8.30
N LYS A 21 1.63 -7.49 8.94
CA LYS A 21 0.42 -6.88 9.50
C LYS A 21 0.80 -5.73 10.45
N GLY A 22 0.19 -4.56 10.23
CA GLY A 22 0.43 -3.36 11.03
C GLY A 22 1.41 -2.37 10.39
N MET A 23 2.13 -2.75 9.32
CA MET A 23 2.86 -1.79 8.51
C MET A 23 1.89 -0.75 7.93
N ARG A 24 2.29 0.52 7.98
CA ARG A 24 1.45 1.63 7.50
C ARG A 24 2.27 2.70 6.82
N VAL A 25 1.72 3.28 5.77
CA VAL A 25 2.31 4.43 5.08
C VAL A 25 1.28 5.52 4.87
N GLU A 26 1.73 6.76 5.07
CA GLU A 26 0.97 7.95 4.72
C GLU A 26 1.41 8.44 3.35
N PHE A 27 0.44 8.75 2.50
CA PHE A 27 0.70 9.27 1.17
C PHE A 27 -0.38 10.24 0.72
N VAL A 28 -0.06 10.97 -0.33
CA VAL A 28 -0.94 11.98 -0.89
C VAL A 28 -1.29 11.58 -2.31
N SER A 29 -2.57 11.68 -2.67
CA SER A 29 -3.03 11.37 -4.02
C SER A 29 -3.96 12.46 -4.55
N PHE A 30 -3.85 12.73 -5.85
CA PHE A 30 -4.73 13.63 -6.60
C PHE A 30 -5.94 12.91 -7.19
N SER A 31 -5.78 11.62 -7.50
CA SER A 31 -6.82 10.69 -7.94
C SER A 31 -7.11 9.65 -6.86
N PRO A 32 -8.24 8.94 -6.93
CA PRO A 32 -8.51 7.85 -6.01
C PRO A 32 -7.37 6.80 -6.02
N PRO A 33 -6.86 6.35 -4.85
CA PRO A 33 -5.65 5.52 -4.77
C PRO A 33 -5.69 4.20 -5.53
N TRP A 34 -6.88 3.70 -5.87
CA TRP A 34 -7.12 2.46 -6.60
C TRP A 34 -7.13 2.64 -8.13
N MET A 35 -7.27 3.87 -8.61
CA MET A 35 -7.10 4.23 -10.02
C MET A 35 -5.60 4.06 -10.32
N ASP A 36 -5.21 3.18 -11.25
CA ASP A 36 -3.82 2.71 -11.52
C ASP A 36 -3.31 1.52 -10.69
N ASN A 37 -4.19 0.56 -10.35
CA ASN A 37 -3.81 -0.69 -9.66
C ASN A 37 -3.04 -0.45 -8.35
N GLY A 38 -3.31 0.66 -7.66
CA GLY A 38 -2.65 0.98 -6.39
C GLY A 38 -1.19 1.43 -6.52
N LYS A 39 -0.74 1.87 -7.69
CA LYS A 39 0.65 2.32 -7.92
C LYS A 39 1.13 3.35 -6.89
N VAL A 40 0.27 4.31 -6.51
CA VAL A 40 0.62 5.32 -5.50
C VAL A 40 0.87 4.70 -4.11
N VAL A 41 0.13 3.65 -3.76
CA VAL A 41 0.32 2.89 -2.51
C VAL A 41 1.65 2.13 -2.58
N GLN A 42 1.92 1.46 -3.70
CA GLN A 42 3.19 0.75 -3.92
C GLN A 42 4.38 1.71 -3.81
N GLN A 43 4.31 2.88 -4.42
CA GLN A 43 5.37 3.89 -4.32
C GLN A 43 5.57 4.38 -2.88
N ALA A 44 4.50 4.52 -2.11
CA ALA A 44 4.58 4.91 -0.70
C ALA A 44 5.30 3.85 0.15
N PHE A 45 4.96 2.57 -0.02
CA PHE A 45 5.66 1.47 0.66
C PHE A 45 7.11 1.31 0.20
N MET A 46 7.37 1.46 -1.09
CA MET A 46 8.73 1.45 -1.61
C MET A 46 9.56 2.60 -1.03
N ARG A 47 8.96 3.80 -0.85
CA ARG A 47 9.64 4.96 -0.27
C ARG A 47 9.94 4.79 1.23
N VAL A 48 9.00 4.25 2.01
CA VAL A 48 9.13 4.16 3.48
C VAL A 48 9.88 2.91 3.90
N TYR A 49 9.61 1.77 3.27
CA TYR A 49 10.10 0.46 3.68
C TYR A 49 11.00 -0.22 2.65
N GLY A 50 11.16 0.33 1.44
CA GLY A 50 11.94 -0.32 0.38
C GLY A 50 11.27 -1.56 -0.21
N ILE A 51 9.96 -1.77 0.03
CA ILE A 51 9.23 -2.97 -0.39
C ILE A 51 8.54 -2.71 -1.72
N ASP A 52 8.84 -3.53 -2.73
CA ASP A 52 8.11 -3.56 -4.00
C ASP A 52 7.20 -4.80 -4.07
N PHE A 53 5.89 -4.59 -3.92
CA PHE A 53 4.88 -5.64 -4.05
C PHE A 53 4.07 -5.57 -5.34
N SER A 54 4.53 -4.82 -6.35
CA SER A 54 3.90 -4.76 -7.67
C SER A 54 3.75 -6.13 -8.34
N LYS A 55 4.71 -7.04 -8.11
CA LYS A 55 4.76 -8.38 -8.70
C LYS A 55 4.08 -9.47 -7.85
N GLY A 56 3.61 -9.13 -6.64
CA GLY A 56 3.09 -10.10 -5.68
C GLY A 56 1.58 -10.04 -5.44
N GLY A 57 0.85 -9.11 -6.07
CA GLY A 57 -0.58 -8.91 -5.76
C GLY A 57 -0.85 -8.30 -4.37
N GLY A 58 0.19 -7.77 -3.71
CA GLY A 58 0.09 -7.19 -2.37
C GLY A 58 -0.79 -5.93 -2.30
N CYS A 59 -1.04 -5.28 -3.44
CA CYS A 59 -1.96 -4.13 -3.55
C CYS A 59 -3.45 -4.49 -3.48
N SER A 60 -3.78 -5.76 -3.24
CA SER A 60 -5.16 -6.20 -3.09
C SER A 60 -5.79 -5.65 -1.80
N PRO A 61 -7.07 -5.24 -1.85
CA PRO A 61 -7.85 -4.87 -0.65
C PRO A 61 -7.91 -5.97 0.41
N ALA A 62 -7.60 -7.23 0.04
CA ALA A 62 -7.52 -8.34 0.99
C ALA A 62 -6.33 -8.23 1.97
N PHE A 63 -5.28 -7.50 1.60
CA PHE A 63 -4.05 -7.36 2.38
C PHE A 63 -3.79 -5.93 2.84
N ILE A 64 -4.21 -4.94 2.06
CA ILE A 64 -4.00 -3.52 2.35
C ILE A 64 -5.33 -2.79 2.38
N GLU A 65 -5.59 -2.12 3.49
CA GLU A 65 -6.70 -1.19 3.66
C GLU A 65 -6.20 0.24 3.41
N VAL A 66 -6.95 1.04 2.66
CA VAL A 66 -6.63 2.44 2.39
C VAL A 66 -7.75 3.33 2.89
N VAL A 67 -7.42 4.26 3.77
CA VAL A 67 -8.37 5.19 4.40
C VAL A 67 -7.96 6.63 4.13
N GLU A 68 -8.89 7.46 3.70
CA GLU A 68 -8.66 8.91 3.59
C GLU A 68 -8.63 9.55 4.98
N ILE A 69 -7.59 10.33 5.26
CA ILE A 69 -7.44 11.10 6.49
C ILE A 69 -7.72 12.58 6.21
N LYS A 70 -8.54 13.19 7.07
CA LYS A 70 -8.90 14.60 7.01
C LYS A 70 -7.85 15.49 7.68
#